data_AF-A0A0D3IB59-F1
#
_entry.id   AF-A0A0D3IB59-F1
#
_cell.length_a   1.000
_cell.length_b   1.000
_cell.length_c   1.000
_cell.angle_alpha   90.00
_cell.angle_beta   90.00
_cell.angle_gamma   90.00
#
_symmetry.space_group_name_H-M   'P 1'
#
loop_
_entity.id
_entity.type
_entity.pdbx_description
1 polymer ?
#
loop_
_entity_poly.entity_id
_entity_poly.type
_entity_poly.pdbx_seq_one_letter_code
_entity_poly.pdbx_strand_id
1 'polypeptide(L)'
;MRCCMVVPVARGAALVRGYIDLGTYFMSVVNEVQWRVEEWAGVPADVTRVLKALREGLGDLPGLTGRYETGYGLSPRFEIEQGLGQGCLLSPTRSKLMLAVMQRAVSKLCQGFEFTAAGESVPQLVYADDCLLLSNDIATMQLALECAWLVTKICGNSLQVKKKKKSAWSATYWKEGAEVDGPSYDRDGQAASGKKT
;
A
#
# COMPACT_ATOMS: atom_id res chain seq x y z
N MET A 1 31.26 -2.63 13.23
CA MET A 1 30.55 -1.45 12.69
C MET A 1 29.28 -1.23 13.50
N ARG A 2 29.26 -0.21 14.36
CA ARG A 2 28.04 0.18 15.08
C ARG A 2 27.23 1.03 14.11
N CYS A 3 26.15 0.46 13.56
CA CYS A 3 25.14 1.24 12.87
C CYS A 3 24.55 2.20 13.91
N CYS A 4 24.84 3.50 13.76
CA CYS A 4 24.18 4.54 14.52
C CYS A 4 22.67 4.34 14.35
N MET A 5 22.01 3.83 15.39
CA MET A 5 20.61 4.14 15.62
C MET A 5 20.53 5.67 15.63
N VAL A 6 20.08 6.25 14.51
CA VAL A 6 19.67 7.64 14.48
C VAL A 6 18.48 7.68 15.42
N VAL A 7 18.75 7.97 16.70
CA VAL A 7 17.74 8.33 17.68
C VAL A 7 16.97 9.47 17.03
N PRO A 8 15.68 9.33 16.71
CA PRO A 8 14.89 10.46 16.26
C PRO A 8 14.75 11.36 17.49
N VAL A 9 15.74 12.22 17.72
CA VAL A 9 15.61 13.37 18.61
C VAL A 9 14.74 14.36 17.86
N ALA A 10 13.47 14.03 17.70
CA ALA A 10 12.45 15.02 17.40
C ALA A 10 12.22 15.76 18.72
N ARG A 11 12.38 17.08 18.70
CA ARG A 11 12.16 17.96 19.85
C ARG A 11 10.72 17.81 20.35
N GLY A 12 10.46 16.87 21.26
CA GLY A 12 9.14 16.64 21.85
C GLY A 12 8.00 16.30 20.87
N ALA A 13 8.29 16.02 19.59
CA ALA A 13 7.25 15.66 18.61
C ALA A 13 6.96 14.16 18.65
N ALA A 14 5.69 13.80 18.46
CA ALA A 14 5.26 12.40 18.41
C ALA A 14 5.59 11.80 17.04
N LEU A 15 6.12 10.58 17.02
CA LEU A 15 6.20 9.75 15.82
C LEU A 15 4.92 8.93 15.73
N VAL A 16 4.03 9.32 14.83
CA VAL A 16 2.82 8.56 14.51
C VAL A 16 3.05 7.74 13.24
N ARG A 17 2.75 6.44 13.33
CA ARG A 17 2.98 5.43 12.30
C ARG A 17 1.65 4.80 11.89
N GLY A 18 1.37 4.77 10.60
CA GLY A 18 0.23 4.07 10.02
C GLY A 18 0.70 2.88 9.19
N TYR A 19 0.16 1.71 9.41
CA TYR A 19 0.44 0.50 8.65
C TYR A 19 -0.75 0.20 7.75
N ILE A 20 -0.50 -0.01 6.46
CA ILE A 20 -1.51 -0.34 5.45
C ILE A 20 -1.20 -1.72 4.89
N ASP A 21 -2.22 -2.58 4.91
CA ASP A 21 -2.23 -3.90 4.28
C ASP A 21 -3.37 -3.95 3.25
N LEU A 22 -3.03 -4.18 1.99
CA LEU A 22 -4.00 -4.27 0.90
C LEU A 22 -4.41 -5.73 0.65
N GLY A 23 -5.72 -5.99 0.67
CA GLY A 23 -6.25 -7.32 0.49
C GLY A 23 -6.12 -7.79 -0.95
N THR A 24 -5.51 -8.97 -1.13
CA THR A 24 -5.38 -9.67 -2.43
C THR A 24 -4.91 -8.72 -3.54
N TYR A 25 -3.94 -7.85 -3.23
CA TYR A 25 -3.60 -6.67 -4.01
C TYR A 25 -3.55 -6.91 -5.53
N PHE A 26 -2.72 -7.86 -5.98
CA PHE A 26 -2.55 -8.17 -7.40
C PHE A 26 -3.83 -8.65 -8.08
N MET A 27 -4.70 -9.39 -7.40
CA MET A 27 -5.92 -9.96 -7.98
C MET A 27 -7.06 -8.94 -8.04
N SER A 28 -7.00 -7.89 -7.21
CA SER A 28 -8.07 -6.88 -7.08
C SER A 28 -7.88 -5.65 -7.98
N VAL A 29 -6.77 -5.56 -8.72
CA VAL A 29 -6.51 -4.41 -9.60
C VAL A 29 -7.51 -4.37 -10.75
N VAL A 30 -8.20 -3.23 -10.91
CA VAL A 30 -9.12 -3.01 -12.03
C VAL A 30 -8.32 -2.70 -13.31
N ASN A 31 -8.55 -3.48 -14.36
CA ASN A 31 -7.77 -3.35 -15.61
C ASN A 31 -7.96 -1.98 -16.28
N GLU A 32 -9.17 -1.46 -16.31
CA GLU A 32 -9.44 -0.14 -16.90
C GLU A 32 -8.65 0.96 -16.22
N VAL A 33 -8.60 0.94 -14.88
CA VAL A 33 -7.79 1.89 -14.10
C VAL A 33 -6.31 1.67 -14.39
N GLN A 34 -5.85 0.42 -14.45
CA GLN A 34 -4.46 0.11 -14.79
C GLN A 34 -4.07 0.67 -16.15
N TRP A 35 -4.92 0.57 -17.17
CA TRP A 35 -4.65 1.12 -18.50
C TRP A 35 -4.47 2.63 -18.47
N ARG A 36 -5.31 3.35 -17.70
CA ARG A 36 -5.19 4.80 -17.52
C ARG A 36 -3.93 5.19 -16.76
N VAL A 37 -3.57 4.42 -15.74
CA VAL A 37 -2.37 4.66 -14.94
C VAL A 37 -1.10 4.42 -15.77
N GLU A 38 -1.08 3.38 -16.59
CA GLU A 38 0.03 3.09 -17.51
C GLU A 38 0.20 4.17 -18.57
N GLU A 39 -0.91 4.61 -19.17
CA GLU A 39 -0.93 5.75 -20.10
C GLU A 39 -0.34 7.01 -19.45
N TRP A 40 -0.82 7.35 -18.25
CA TRP A 40 -0.31 8.51 -17.49
C TRP A 40 1.17 8.36 -17.08
N ALA A 41 1.63 7.14 -16.80
CA ALA A 41 3.02 6.86 -16.47
C ALA A 41 3.95 6.89 -17.70
N GLY A 42 3.41 7.07 -18.91
CA GLY A 42 4.18 7.13 -20.15
C GLY A 42 4.52 5.75 -20.74
N VAL A 43 3.76 4.71 -20.41
CA VAL A 43 3.93 3.40 -21.07
C VAL A 43 3.60 3.55 -22.57
N PRO A 44 4.46 3.10 -23.48
CA PRO A 44 4.20 3.21 -24.92
C PRO A 44 2.90 2.53 -25.31
N ALA A 45 2.08 3.20 -26.12
CA ALA A 45 0.76 2.70 -26.52
C ALA A 45 0.83 1.29 -27.15
N ASP A 46 1.90 1.00 -27.88
CA ASP A 46 2.14 -0.30 -28.52
C ASP A 46 2.27 -1.43 -27.48
N VAL A 47 2.94 -1.17 -26.36
CA VAL A 47 3.06 -2.11 -25.23
C VAL A 47 1.68 -2.35 -24.61
N THR A 48 0.92 -1.28 -24.38
CA THR A 48 -0.46 -1.40 -23.86
C THR A 48 -1.36 -2.18 -24.82
N ARG A 49 -1.25 -2.00 -26.14
CA ARG A 49 -2.01 -2.78 -27.13
C ARG A 49 -1.68 -4.27 -27.04
N VAL A 50 -0.40 -4.63 -26.92
CA VAL A 50 0.00 -6.05 -26.75
C VAL A 50 -0.55 -6.62 -25.45
N LEU A 51 -0.47 -5.89 -24.34
CA LEU A 51 -1.00 -6.35 -23.05
C LEU A 51 -2.53 -6.52 -23.05
N LYS A 52 -3.25 -5.61 -23.72
CA LYS A 52 -4.69 -5.75 -23.93
C LYS A 52 -5.02 -6.96 -24.79
N ALA A 53 -4.33 -7.16 -25.91
CA ALA A 53 -4.53 -8.34 -26.76
C ALA A 53 -4.27 -9.66 -26.02
N LEU A 54 -3.22 -9.73 -25.19
CA LEU A 54 -2.94 -10.90 -24.36
C LEU A 54 -4.03 -11.20 -23.33
N ARG A 55 -4.76 -10.17 -22.90
CA ARG A 55 -5.77 -10.29 -21.85
C ARG A 55 -7.17 -10.48 -22.40
N GLU A 56 -7.57 -9.65 -23.36
CA GLU A 56 -8.91 -9.54 -23.92
C GLU A 56 -9.07 -10.42 -25.16
N GLY A 57 -7.97 -10.90 -25.75
CA GLY A 57 -7.95 -11.62 -27.02
C GLY A 57 -7.74 -10.68 -28.21
N LEU A 58 -7.51 -11.25 -29.40
CA LEU A 58 -7.33 -10.49 -30.64
C LEU A 58 -7.73 -11.34 -31.85
N GLY A 59 -8.78 -10.93 -32.56
CA GLY A 59 -9.33 -11.71 -33.68
C GLY A 59 -9.81 -13.08 -33.21
N ASP A 60 -9.22 -14.14 -33.78
CA ASP A 60 -9.53 -15.53 -33.41
C ASP A 60 -8.74 -16.02 -32.16
N LEU A 61 -7.84 -15.20 -31.60
CA LEU A 61 -7.09 -15.56 -30.40
C LEU A 61 -7.94 -15.32 -29.14
N PRO A 62 -8.10 -16.34 -28.27
CA PRO A 62 -8.88 -16.20 -27.05
C PRO A 62 -8.18 -15.30 -26.03
N GLY A 63 -8.97 -14.68 -25.15
CA GLY A 63 -8.49 -13.94 -24.01
C GLY A 63 -7.90 -14.82 -22.90
N LEU A 64 -7.44 -14.15 -21.85
CA LEU A 64 -6.81 -14.77 -20.70
C LEU A 64 -7.84 -15.51 -19.84
N THR A 65 -7.65 -16.82 -19.71
CA THR A 65 -8.47 -17.69 -18.85
C THR A 65 -7.63 -18.35 -17.76
N GLY A 66 -8.27 -18.63 -16.62
CA GLY A 66 -7.67 -19.31 -15.47
C GLY A 66 -8.19 -20.73 -15.31
N ARG A 67 -7.39 -21.55 -14.61
CA ARG A 67 -7.78 -22.86 -14.05
C ARG A 67 -7.07 -23.05 -12.72
N TYR A 68 -7.71 -23.77 -11.81
CA TYR A 68 -7.06 -24.25 -10.58
C TYR A 68 -6.63 -25.69 -10.77
N GLU A 69 -5.40 -25.99 -10.35
CA GLU A 69 -4.94 -27.36 -10.17
C GLU A 69 -5.34 -27.82 -8.76
N THR A 70 -6.03 -28.94 -8.68
CA THR A 70 -6.52 -29.52 -7.43
C THR A 70 -6.08 -30.98 -7.31
N GLY A 71 -6.23 -31.58 -6.13
CA GLY A 71 -5.99 -33.02 -5.96
C GLY A 71 -6.89 -33.93 -6.82
N TYR A 72 -7.95 -33.37 -7.42
CA TYR A 72 -8.87 -34.07 -8.33
C TYR A 72 -8.63 -33.72 -9.81
N GLY A 73 -7.53 -33.03 -10.13
CA GLY A 73 -7.19 -32.55 -11.47
C GLY A 73 -7.50 -31.06 -11.68
N LEU A 74 -7.50 -30.65 -12.95
CA LEU A 74 -7.72 -29.24 -13.35
C LEU A 74 -9.20 -28.87 -13.32
N SER A 75 -9.51 -27.69 -12.79
CA SER A 75 -10.84 -27.10 -12.88
C SER A 75 -11.23 -26.78 -14.34
N PRO A 76 -12.53 -26.58 -14.63
CA PRO A 76 -12.96 -25.88 -15.83
C PRO A 76 -12.27 -24.51 -15.98
N ARG A 77 -12.18 -24.02 -17.23
CA ARG A 77 -11.70 -22.65 -17.48
C ARG A 77 -12.70 -21.66 -16.92
N PHE A 78 -12.18 -20.56 -16.40
CA PHE A 78 -12.95 -19.37 -16.07
C PHE A 78 -12.25 -18.13 -16.62
N GLU A 79 -13.01 -17.09 -16.91
CA GLU A 79 -12.49 -15.83 -17.40
C GLU A 79 -11.78 -15.05 -16.29
N ILE A 80 -10.62 -14.44 -16.58
CA ILE A 80 -9.90 -13.62 -15.60
C ILE A 80 -10.26 -12.15 -15.81
N GLU A 81 -11.33 -11.72 -15.14
CA GLU A 81 -11.90 -10.39 -15.33
C GLU A 81 -11.05 -9.24 -14.77
N GLN A 82 -10.22 -9.50 -13.75
CA GLN A 82 -9.42 -8.46 -13.08
C GLN A 82 -8.06 -8.98 -12.57
N GLY A 83 -7.21 -8.05 -12.14
CA GLY A 83 -5.93 -8.32 -11.52
C GLY A 83 -4.77 -8.50 -12.50
N LEU A 84 -3.56 -8.31 -12.00
CA LEU A 84 -2.32 -8.41 -12.79
C LEU A 84 -1.81 -9.86 -12.92
N GLY A 85 -2.39 -10.80 -12.17
CA GLY A 85 -1.96 -12.20 -12.13
C GLY A 85 -0.69 -12.41 -11.31
N GLN A 86 -0.74 -13.28 -10.31
CA GLN A 86 0.44 -13.66 -9.53
C GLN A 86 1.31 -14.64 -10.31
N GLY A 87 2.64 -14.48 -10.24
CA GLY A 87 3.60 -15.30 -10.98
C GLY A 87 3.94 -14.80 -12.39
N CYS A 88 3.23 -13.81 -12.92
CA CYS A 88 3.62 -13.15 -14.17
C CYS A 88 4.81 -12.20 -13.93
N LEU A 89 5.79 -12.26 -14.84
CA LEU A 89 7.05 -11.51 -14.75
C LEU A 89 6.84 -9.98 -14.71
N LEU A 90 5.83 -9.48 -15.43
CA LEU A 90 5.55 -8.05 -15.53
C LEU A 90 4.67 -7.53 -14.39
N SER A 91 3.97 -8.39 -13.66
CA SER A 91 3.02 -7.98 -12.63
C SER A 91 3.63 -7.09 -11.55
N PRO A 92 4.83 -7.37 -11.00
CA PRO A 92 5.46 -6.49 -10.00
C PRO A 92 5.77 -5.09 -10.53
N THR A 93 6.19 -4.96 -11.80
CA THR A 93 6.49 -3.66 -12.39
C THR A 93 5.22 -2.87 -12.65
N ARG A 94 4.20 -3.51 -13.22
CA ARG A 94 2.90 -2.90 -13.51
C ARG A 94 2.18 -2.47 -12.23
N SER A 95 2.26 -3.27 -11.18
CA SER A 95 1.61 -2.98 -9.91
C SER A 95 2.22 -1.80 -9.16
N LYS A 96 3.51 -1.51 -9.35
CA LYS A 96 4.16 -0.30 -8.81
C LYS A 96 3.58 0.98 -9.39
N LEU A 97 3.17 0.98 -10.67
CA LEU A 97 2.53 2.15 -11.28
C LEU A 97 1.20 2.47 -10.60
N MET A 98 0.44 1.45 -10.25
CA MET A 98 -0.82 1.60 -9.51
C MET A 98 -0.57 2.13 -8.09
N LEU A 99 0.42 1.59 -7.36
CA LEU A 99 0.80 2.09 -6.03
C LEU A 99 1.28 3.55 -6.07
N ALA A 100 1.93 3.97 -7.16
CA ALA A 100 2.41 5.34 -7.33
C ALA A 100 1.27 6.38 -7.26
N VAL A 101 0.02 6.00 -7.60
CA VAL A 101 -1.15 6.88 -7.48
C VAL A 101 -1.41 7.22 -6.01
N MET A 102 -1.52 6.20 -5.15
CA MET A 102 -1.68 6.39 -3.71
C MET A 102 -0.48 7.10 -3.09
N GLN A 103 0.73 6.67 -3.45
CA GLN A 103 1.97 7.27 -2.95
C GLN A 103 2.06 8.77 -3.23
N ARG A 104 1.73 9.20 -4.44
CA ARG A 104 1.76 10.62 -4.82
C ARG A 104 0.62 11.40 -4.19
N ALA A 105 -0.56 10.80 -4.00
CA ALA A 105 -1.67 11.45 -3.31
C ALA A 105 -1.31 11.73 -1.84
N VAL A 106 -0.79 10.73 -1.12
CA VAL A 106 -0.30 10.89 0.25
C VAL A 106 0.81 11.92 0.32
N SER A 107 1.82 11.85 -0.57
CA SER A 107 2.96 12.80 -0.54
C SER A 107 2.56 14.26 -0.82
N LYS A 108 1.42 14.50 -1.48
CA LYS A 108 0.89 15.85 -1.70
C LYS A 108 0.15 16.42 -0.49
N LEU A 109 -0.43 15.56 0.35
CA LEU A 109 -1.29 15.96 1.47
C LEU A 109 -0.57 15.88 2.82
N CYS A 110 0.42 15.01 2.94
CA CYS A 110 1.11 14.72 4.19
C CYS A 110 2.57 15.12 4.07
N GLN A 111 3.00 16.05 4.91
CA GLN A 111 4.42 16.44 5.00
C GLN A 111 5.29 15.28 5.47
N GLY A 112 4.75 14.45 6.37
CA GLY A 112 5.43 13.27 6.90
C GLY A 112 6.10 13.50 8.24
N PHE A 113 6.99 12.59 8.60
CA PHE A 113 7.82 12.72 9.81
C PHE A 113 9.18 13.32 9.46
N GLU A 114 9.63 14.30 10.24
CA GLU A 114 10.90 14.98 10.01
C GLU A 114 12.05 14.23 10.68
N PHE A 115 12.99 13.75 9.85
CA PHE A 115 14.21 13.12 10.36
C PHE A 115 15.29 14.19 10.55
N THR A 116 15.62 14.51 11.79
CA THR A 116 16.59 15.57 12.15
C THR A 116 17.97 15.37 11.56
N ALA A 117 18.39 14.13 11.32
CA ALA A 117 19.67 13.82 10.69
C ALA A 117 19.69 14.08 9.17
N ALA A 118 18.53 14.06 8.51
CA ALA A 118 18.40 14.22 7.07
C ALA A 118 17.92 15.62 6.66
N GLY A 119 17.26 16.36 7.56
CA GLY A 119 16.65 17.66 7.25
C GLY A 119 15.45 17.58 6.30
N GLU A 120 14.95 16.36 6.06
CA GLU A 120 13.83 16.09 5.16
C GLU A 120 12.69 15.38 5.91
N SER A 121 11.46 15.65 5.47
CA SER A 121 10.28 14.94 5.96
C SER A 121 9.92 13.78 5.03
N VAL A 122 9.66 12.61 5.60
CA VAL A 122 9.28 11.40 4.86
C VAL A 122 7.86 11.04 5.23
N PRO A 123 6.89 11.08 4.29
CA PRO A 123 5.50 10.77 4.59
C PRO A 123 5.18 9.27 4.58
N GLN A 124 5.98 8.49 3.86
CA GLN A 124 5.72 7.07 3.69
C GLN A 124 6.97 6.28 3.31
N LEU A 125 6.94 5.00 3.63
CA LEU A 125 7.85 3.96 3.17
C LEU A 125 6.99 2.85 2.58
N VAL A 126 7.27 2.44 1.35
CA VAL A 126 6.43 1.46 0.65
C VAL A 126 7.31 0.37 0.06
N TYR A 127 6.93 -0.88 0.30
CA TYR A 127 7.55 -2.05 -0.29
C TYR A 127 6.46 -2.99 -0.82
N ALA A 128 6.37 -3.12 -2.14
CA ALA A 128 5.20 -3.74 -2.77
C ALA A 128 3.90 -3.13 -2.22
N ASP A 129 2.93 -3.95 -1.82
CA ASP A 129 1.66 -3.52 -1.25
C ASP A 129 1.72 -3.15 0.25
N ASP A 130 2.82 -3.45 0.93
CA ASP A 130 3.04 -3.03 2.32
C ASP A 130 3.45 -1.56 2.38
N CYS A 131 2.66 -0.75 3.09
CA CYS A 131 2.92 0.67 3.25
C CYS A 131 2.95 1.08 4.72
N LEU A 132 3.99 1.83 5.08
CA LEU A 132 4.16 2.52 6.35
C LEU A 132 4.04 4.02 6.11
N LEU A 133 3.01 4.64 6.67
CA LEU A 133 2.81 6.09 6.74
C LEU A 133 3.49 6.64 7.99
N LEU A 134 4.00 7.86 7.91
CA LEU A 134 4.69 8.56 9.00
C LEU A 134 4.14 9.98 9.12
N SER A 135 3.98 10.47 10.35
CA SER A 135 3.59 11.85 10.62
C SER A 135 3.99 12.29 12.03
N ASN A 136 3.95 13.59 12.27
CA ASN A 136 4.26 14.19 13.56
C ASN A 136 3.05 14.25 14.53
N ASP A 137 1.84 13.96 14.04
CA ASP A 137 0.59 14.11 14.79
C ASP A 137 -0.54 13.20 14.27
N ILE A 138 -1.55 12.99 15.11
CA ILE A 138 -2.66 12.06 14.82
C ILE A 138 -3.59 12.59 13.72
N ALA A 139 -3.79 13.92 13.61
CA ALA A 139 -4.70 14.48 12.62
C ALA A 139 -4.14 14.31 11.19
N THR A 140 -2.85 14.56 11.01
CA THR A 140 -2.13 14.30 9.76
C THR A 140 -2.15 12.81 9.42
N MET A 141 -1.99 11.91 10.41
CA MET A 141 -2.09 10.47 10.19
C MET A 141 -3.49 10.04 9.74
N GLN A 142 -4.54 10.59 10.35
CA GLN A 142 -5.92 10.31 9.96
C GLN A 142 -6.16 10.70 8.50
N LEU A 143 -5.74 11.91 8.10
CA LEU A 143 -5.81 12.38 6.71
C LEU A 143 -5.04 11.45 5.75
N ALA A 144 -3.84 11.01 6.14
CA ALA A 144 -3.01 10.12 5.34
C ALA A 144 -3.70 8.76 5.10
N LEU A 145 -4.26 8.17 6.15
CA LEU A 145 -4.99 6.89 6.10
C LEU A 145 -6.27 7.01 5.26
N GLU A 146 -7.03 8.09 5.42
CA GLU A 146 -8.25 8.34 4.63
C GLU A 146 -7.94 8.55 3.16
N CYS A 147 -6.89 9.32 2.85
CA CYS A 147 -6.41 9.50 1.48
C CYS A 147 -6.00 8.16 0.86
N ALA A 148 -5.17 7.39 1.56
CA ALA A 148 -4.71 6.09 1.08
C ALA A 148 -5.89 5.12 0.89
N TRP A 149 -6.86 5.11 1.80
CA TRP A 149 -8.07 4.30 1.68
C TRP A 149 -8.91 4.69 0.45
N LEU A 150 -9.19 5.97 0.26
CA LEU A 150 -9.99 6.46 -0.86
C LEU A 150 -9.33 6.12 -2.19
N VAL A 151 -8.04 6.41 -2.33
CA VAL A 151 -7.30 6.18 -3.59
C VAL A 151 -7.19 4.68 -3.88
N THR A 152 -6.82 3.87 -2.89
CA THR A 152 -6.71 2.41 -3.10
C THR A 152 -8.06 1.79 -3.42
N LYS A 153 -9.16 2.33 -2.88
CA LYS A 153 -10.53 1.90 -3.23
C LYS A 153 -10.88 2.19 -4.68
N ILE A 154 -10.53 3.38 -5.19
CA ILE A 154 -10.72 3.75 -6.60
C ILE A 154 -9.91 2.82 -7.52
N CYS A 155 -8.72 2.41 -7.10
CA CYS A 155 -7.87 1.45 -7.82
C CYS A 155 -8.40 -0.01 -7.80
N GLY A 156 -9.49 -0.29 -7.07
CA GLY A 156 -10.08 -1.62 -6.93
C GLY A 156 -9.61 -2.39 -5.69
N ASN A 157 -8.65 -1.85 -4.95
CA ASN A 157 -8.11 -2.50 -3.75
C ASN A 157 -8.98 -2.24 -2.51
N SER A 158 -8.79 -3.07 -1.49
CA SER A 158 -9.48 -2.90 -0.21
C SER A 158 -8.49 -2.99 0.93
N LEU A 159 -8.48 -1.95 1.76
CA LEU A 159 -7.66 -1.85 2.96
C LEU A 159 -8.14 -2.87 4.00
N GLN A 160 -7.25 -3.76 4.43
CA GLN A 160 -7.59 -4.84 5.36
C GLN A 160 -7.49 -4.34 6.80
N VAL A 161 -8.58 -4.42 7.54
CA VAL A 161 -8.62 -4.08 8.97
C VAL A 161 -8.91 -5.35 9.76
N LYS A 162 -7.92 -5.80 10.53
CA LYS A 162 -8.06 -6.99 11.39
C LYS A 162 -7.34 -6.76 12.72
N LYS A 163 -8.03 -6.09 13.66
CA LYS A 163 -7.45 -5.66 14.95
C LYS A 163 -6.11 -4.94 14.69
N LYS A 164 -5.04 -5.33 15.41
CA LYS A 164 -3.66 -4.85 15.24
C LYS A 164 -2.79 -5.74 14.33
N LYS A 165 -3.39 -6.57 13.45
CA LYS A 165 -2.64 -7.57 12.64
C LYS A 165 -2.46 -7.20 11.17
N LYS A 166 -3.33 -6.35 10.63
CA LYS A 166 -3.29 -5.90 9.24
C LYS A 166 -3.05 -4.39 9.24
N SER A 167 -3.96 -3.59 8.70
CA SER A 167 -3.86 -2.14 8.83
C SER A 167 -4.10 -1.71 10.28
N ALA A 168 -3.19 -0.91 10.82
CA ALA A 168 -3.18 -0.44 12.21
C ALA A 168 -2.37 0.87 12.31
N TRP A 169 -2.41 1.54 13.45
CA TRP A 169 -1.51 2.67 13.71
C TRP A 169 -0.91 2.59 15.10
N SER A 170 0.21 3.27 15.31
CA SER A 170 0.85 3.45 16.61
C SER A 170 1.44 4.85 16.72
N ALA A 171 1.57 5.35 17.94
CA ALA A 171 2.26 6.61 18.21
C ALA A 171 3.26 6.41 19.34
N THR A 172 4.44 7.00 19.19
CA THR A 172 5.45 7.08 20.26
C THR A 172 5.98 8.49 20.37
N TYR A 173 6.47 8.88 21.54
CA TYR A 173 7.10 10.18 21.75
C TYR A 173 8.28 10.04 22.69
N TRP A 174 9.23 10.97 22.63
CA TRP A 174 10.43 10.95 23.47
C TRP A 174 10.24 11.84 24.69
N LYS A 175 10.48 11.28 25.88
CA LYS A 175 10.49 12.02 27.14
C LYS A 175 11.72 11.60 27.95
N GLU A 176 12.51 12.57 28.39
CA GLU A 176 13.66 12.35 29.29
C GLU A 176 14.66 11.27 28.80
N GLY A 177 14.87 11.18 27.48
CA GLY A 177 15.80 10.23 26.88
C GLY A 177 15.26 8.80 26.73
N ALA A 178 13.98 8.57 27.01
CA ALA A 178 13.29 7.31 26.75
C ALA A 178 12.15 7.48 25.74
N GLU A 179 11.95 6.46 24.90
CA GLU A 179 10.75 6.34 24.07
C GLU A 179 9.57 5.89 24.94
N VAL A 180 8.46 6.61 24.83
CA VAL A 180 7.22 6.33 25.56
C VAL A 180 6.11 6.07 24.55
N ASP A 181 5.29 5.06 24.82
CA ASP A 181 4.09 4.77 24.03
C ASP A 181 3.06 5.91 24.17
N GLY A 182 2.63 6.42 23.01
CA GLY A 182 1.44 7.25 22.91
C GLY A 182 0.17 6.45 23.13
N PRO A 183 -0.98 7.09 23.33
CA PRO A 183 -2.24 6.40 23.52
C PRO A 183 -2.56 5.56 22.27
N SER A 184 -2.83 4.26 22.45
CA SER A 184 -3.20 3.34 21.37
C SER A 184 -4.69 3.03 21.44
N TYR A 185 -5.39 3.23 20.33
CA TYR A 185 -6.84 3.00 20.22
C TYR A 185 -7.14 1.93 19.16
N ASP A 186 -8.16 1.11 19.41
CA ASP A 186 -8.73 0.24 18.37
C ASP A 186 -9.76 0.99 17.50
N ARG A 187 -10.37 0.26 16.55
CA ARG A 187 -11.36 0.81 15.62
C ARG A 187 -12.58 1.42 16.32
N ASP A 188 -12.90 0.95 17.53
CA ASP A 188 -14.07 1.34 18.30
C ASP A 188 -13.74 2.42 19.34
N GLY A 189 -12.54 3.01 19.28
CA GLY A 189 -12.11 4.08 20.17
C GLY A 189 -11.81 3.61 21.60
N GLN A 190 -11.63 2.30 21.83
CA GLN A 190 -11.25 1.80 23.14
C GLN A 190 -9.73 1.90 23.33
N ALA A 191 -9.31 2.42 24.49
CA ALA A 191 -7.91 2.41 24.88
C ALA A 191 -7.44 0.95 24.97
N ALA A 192 -6.50 0.57 24.13
CA ALA A 192 -6.04 -0.80 24.08
C ALA A 192 -5.16 -1.07 25.31
N SER A 193 -5.72 -1.73 26.32
CA SER A 193 -4.96 -2.26 27.45
C SER A 193 -4.11 -3.42 26.97
N GLY A 194 -2.79 -3.27 27.05
CA GLY A 194 -1.87 -4.37 26.75
C GLY A 194 -0.44 -3.91 26.59
N LYS A 195 0.31 -3.91 27.70
CA LYS A 195 1.77 -4.06 27.68
C LYS A 195 2.09 -5.33 26.87
N LYS A 196 2.84 -5.19 25.78
CA LYS A 196 3.52 -6.33 25.16
C LYS A 196 4.90 -6.46 25.83
N THR A 197 5.06 -7.50 26.64
CA THR A 197 6.33 -8.24 26.72
C THR A 197 6.68 -8.84 25.36
#